data_AF-A0A377BYM0-F1
#
_entry.id   AF-A0A377BYM0-F1
#
_cell.length_a   1.000
_cell.length_b   1.000
_cell.length_c   1.000
_cell.angle_alpha   90.00
_cell.angle_beta   90.00
_cell.angle_gamma   90.00
#
_symmetry.space_group_name_H-M   'P 1'
#
loop_
_entity.id
_entity.type
_entity.pdbx_description
1 polymer ?
#
loop_
_entity_poly.entity_id
_entity_poly.type
_entity_poly.pdbx_seq_one_letter_code
_entity_poly.pdbx_strand_id
1 'polypeptide(L)'
;MGRACRACAEDLKMASLLGINTDRVIALTFVIGAAMAAVAGVLLGQFYGVINPYIGFMAGMKAFTAAVLGGIGSIPGAMIGGLILGIAEALSSA
;
A
#
# COMPACT_ATOMS: atom_id res chain seq x y z
N MET A 1 -13.10 -13.71 4.22
CA MET A 1 -12.49 -12.40 4.54
C MET A 1 -13.00 -11.28 3.65
N GLY A 2 -12.99 -11.39 2.32
CA GLY A 2 -13.45 -10.30 1.42
C GLY A 2 -14.84 -9.73 1.73
N ARG A 3 -15.84 -10.58 2.04
CA ARG A 3 -17.18 -10.11 2.45
C ARG A 3 -17.18 -9.43 3.83
N ALA A 4 -16.40 -9.94 4.79
CA ALA A 4 -16.25 -9.35 6.11
C ALA A 4 -15.50 -8.01 6.06
N CYS A 5 -14.46 -7.89 5.24
CA CYS A 5 -13.75 -6.63 5.01
C CYS A 5 -14.65 -5.59 4.33
N ARG A 6 -15.48 -5.99 3.35
CA ARG A 6 -16.47 -5.07 2.74
C ARG A 6 -17.55 -4.64 3.73
N ALA A 7 -18.06 -5.54 4.57
CA ALA A 7 -19.01 -5.20 5.62
C ALA A 7 -18.42 -4.25 6.67
N CYS A 8 -17.16 -4.46 7.07
CA CYS A 8 -16.44 -3.56 7.98
C CYS A 8 -16.13 -2.20 7.34
N ALA A 9 -15.99 -2.13 6.02
CA ALA A 9 -15.75 -0.88 5.29
C ALA A 9 -17.00 0.01 5.18
N GLU A 10 -18.19 -0.59 5.31
CA GLU A 10 -19.47 0.12 5.24
C GLU A 10 -19.90 0.62 6.62
N ASP A 11 -19.94 -0.27 7.63
CA ASP A 11 -20.18 0.13 9.03
C ASP A 11 -19.58 -0.88 10.02
N LEU A 12 -18.57 -0.44 10.76
CA LEU A 12 -17.86 -1.21 11.79
C LEU A 12 -18.79 -1.65 12.94
N LYS A 13 -19.77 -0.81 13.29
CA LYS A 13 -20.67 -1.03 14.42
C LYS A 13 -21.70 -2.11 14.08
N MET A 14 -22.30 -2.02 12.89
CA MET A 14 -23.21 -3.06 12.39
C MET A 14 -22.51 -4.39 12.11
N ALA A 15 -21.28 -4.38 11.61
CA ALA A 15 -20.51 -5.61 11.42
C ALA A 15 -20.29 -6.37 12.74
N SER A 16 -20.01 -5.65 13.84
CA SER A 16 -19.85 -6.25 15.17
C SER A 16 -21.15 -6.88 15.71
N LEU A 17 -22.30 -6.24 15.43
CA LEU A 17 -23.62 -6.74 15.85
C LEU A 17 -24.06 -7.98 15.07
N LEU A 18 -23.55 -8.16 13.85
CA LEU A 18 -23.79 -9.35 13.01
C LEU A 18 -22.88 -10.54 13.38
N GLY A 19 -22.11 -10.45 14.48
CA GLY A 19 -21.22 -11.51 14.94
C GLY A 19 -19.88 -11.58 14.21
N ILE A 20 -19.54 -10.59 13.39
CA ILE A 20 -18.21 -10.48 12.77
C ILE A 20 -17.26 -9.87 13.80
N ASN A 21 -16.15 -10.57 14.08
CA ASN A 21 -15.08 -10.03 14.92
C ASN A 21 -14.31 -8.93 14.17
N THR A 22 -14.77 -7.69 14.26
CA THR A 22 -14.21 -6.51 13.58
C THR A 22 -12.73 -6.31 13.93
N ASP A 23 -12.35 -6.46 15.20
CA ASP A 23 -10.95 -6.33 15.65
C ASP A 23 -10.00 -7.30 14.93
N ARG A 24 -10.45 -8.55 14.72
CA ARG A 24 -9.64 -9.56 14.04
C ARG A 24 -9.51 -9.26 12.54
N VAL A 25 -10.55 -8.72 11.92
CA VAL A 25 -10.52 -8.33 10.50
C VAL A 25 -9.59 -7.13 10.30
N ILE A 26 -9.67 -6.11 11.17
CA ILE A 26 -8.81 -4.92 11.13
C ILE A 26 -7.35 -5.29 11.41
N ALA A 27 -7.08 -6.08 12.44
CA ALA A 27 -5.73 -6.50 12.76
C ALA A 27 -5.11 -7.27 11.59
N LEU A 28 -5.87 -8.14 10.92
CA LEU A 28 -5.36 -8.94 9.82
C LEU A 28 -5.12 -8.11 8.55
N THR A 29 -6.00 -7.16 8.21
CA THR A 29 -5.75 -6.23 7.09
C THR A 29 -4.55 -5.31 7.37
N PHE A 30 -4.39 -4.85 8.61
CA PHE A 30 -3.24 -4.04 9.01
C PHE A 30 -1.93 -4.84 8.96
N VAL A 31 -1.91 -6.07 9.45
CA VAL A 31 -0.73 -6.94 9.42
C VAL A 31 -0.30 -7.22 7.97
N ILE A 32 -1.25 -7.49 7.06
CA ILE A 32 -0.92 -7.68 5.65
C ILE A 32 -0.33 -6.39 5.04
N GLY A 33 -0.92 -5.23 5.32
CA GLY A 33 -0.41 -3.94 4.86
C GLY A 33 0.99 -3.63 5.38
N ALA A 34 1.21 -3.82 6.68
CA ALA A 34 2.50 -3.61 7.34
C ALA A 34 3.58 -4.58 6.81
N ALA A 35 3.22 -5.84 6.57
CA ALA A 35 4.13 -6.82 5.99
C ALA A 35 4.57 -6.42 4.57
N MET A 36 3.64 -5.99 3.72
CA MET A 36 3.99 -5.49 2.38
C MET A 36 4.84 -4.22 2.42
N ALA A 37 4.54 -3.29 3.33
CA ALA A 37 5.32 -2.08 3.53
C ALA A 37 6.75 -2.39 4.00
N ALA A 38 6.92 -3.34 4.92
CA ALA A 38 8.23 -3.78 5.39
C ALA A 38 9.07 -4.39 4.25
N VAL A 39 8.47 -5.26 3.43
CA VAL A 39 9.14 -5.85 2.26
C VAL A 39 9.56 -4.77 1.27
N ALA A 40 8.68 -3.81 0.96
CA ALA A 40 9.00 -2.69 0.07
C ALA A 40 10.13 -1.79 0.63
N GLY A 41 10.12 -1.52 1.94
CA GLY A 41 11.15 -0.74 2.61
C GLY A 41 12.53 -1.42 2.59
N VAL A 42 12.59 -2.73 2.84
CA VAL A 42 13.83 -3.51 2.76
C VAL A 42 14.37 -3.54 1.33
N LEU A 43 13.51 -3.71 0.34
CA LEU A 43 13.89 -3.65 -1.09
C LEU A 43 14.50 -2.30 -1.46
N LEU A 44 13.89 -1.18 -1.05
CA LEU A 44 14.43 0.17 -1.29
C LEU A 44 15.77 0.40 -0.56
N GLY A 45 15.89 -0.06 0.68
CA GLY A 45 17.14 0.04 1.45
C GLY A 45 18.28 -0.73 0.80
N GLN A 46 18.01 -1.93 0.27
CA GLN A 46 19.00 -2.73 -0.44
C GLN A 46 19.42 -2.09 -1.78
N PHE A 47 18.49 -1.46 -2.50
CA PHE A 47 18.76 -0.88 -3.82
C PHE A 47 19.65 0.37 -3.76
N TYR A 48 19.48 1.22 -2.75
CA TYR A 48 20.20 2.50 -2.69
C TYR A 48 21.56 2.43 -1.98
N GLY A 49 21.83 1.42 -1.12
CA GLY A 49 23.16 1.09 -0.57
C GLY A 49 23.86 2.18 0.29
N VAL A 50 23.34 3.41 0.30
CA VAL A 50 23.86 4.59 0.99
C VAL A 50 22.71 5.19 1.79
N ILE A 51 22.88 5.34 3.09
CA ILE A 51 21.83 5.90 3.98
C ILE A 51 21.90 7.43 3.88
N ASN A 52 21.03 8.01 3.07
CA ASN A 52 20.77 9.45 3.02
C ASN A 52 19.32 9.70 3.50
N PRO A 53 19.08 10.57 4.50
CA PRO A 53 17.74 10.82 5.02
C PRO A 53 16.72 11.32 3.96
N TYR A 54 17.18 11.86 2.82
CA TYR A 54 16.31 12.28 1.72
C TYR A 54 15.65 11.14 0.93
N ILE A 55 16.14 9.90 1.04
CA ILE A 55 15.64 8.78 0.23
C ILE A 55 14.19 8.46 0.58
N GLY A 56 13.82 8.59 1.86
CA GLY A 56 12.44 8.41 2.32
C GLY A 56 11.48 9.46 1.77
N PHE A 57 11.93 10.71 1.67
CA PHE A 57 11.11 11.80 1.10
C PHE A 57 10.89 11.62 -0.41
N MET A 58 11.95 11.28 -1.14
CA MET A 58 11.87 11.01 -2.58
C MET A 58 11.01 9.77 -2.88
N ALA A 59 11.20 8.69 -2.13
CA ALA A 59 10.39 7.47 -2.27
C ALA A 59 8.92 7.73 -1.91
N GLY A 60 8.66 8.54 -0.88
CA GLY A 60 7.32 8.95 -0.49
C GLY A 60 6.61 9.72 -1.60
N MET A 61 7.27 10.73 -2.17
CA MET A 61 6.70 11.47 -3.31
C MET A 61 6.39 10.56 -4.51
N LYS A 62 7.31 9.67 -4.88
CA LYS A 62 7.11 8.69 -5.98
C LYS A 62 5.97 7.72 -5.69
N ALA A 63 5.84 7.26 -4.44
CA ALA A 63 4.75 6.37 -4.04
C ALA A 63 3.39 7.09 -4.10
N PHE A 64 3.32 8.35 -3.68
CA PHE A 64 2.10 9.15 -3.80
C PHE A 64 1.73 9.44 -5.25
N THR A 65 2.69 9.79 -6.11
CA THR A 65 2.40 10.03 -7.54
C THR A 65 1.93 8.77 -8.24
N ALA A 66 2.54 7.61 -7.96
CA ALA A 66 2.05 6.31 -8.43
C ALA A 66 0.62 6.00 -7.97
N ALA A 67 0.30 6.26 -6.70
CA ALA A 67 -1.03 6.03 -6.15
C ALA A 67 -2.10 6.98 -6.73
N VAL A 68 -1.76 8.25 -6.96
CA VAL A 68 -2.66 9.24 -7.59
C VAL A 68 -2.88 8.89 -9.06
N LEU A 69 -1.83 8.53 -9.79
CA LEU A 69 -1.91 8.12 -11.19
C LEU A 69 -2.77 6.86 -11.37
N GLY A 70 -2.70 5.94 -10.40
CA GLY A 70 -3.53 4.73 -10.34
C GLY A 70 -4.95 4.93 -9.77
N GLY A 71 -5.26 6.09 -9.19
CA GLY A 71 -6.54 6.40 -8.55
C GLY A 71 -6.62 6.05 -7.05
N ILE A 72 -6.86 7.07 -6.22
CA ILE A 72 -6.99 6.94 -4.75
C ILE A 72 -8.24 6.11 -4.43
N GLY A 73 -8.05 4.94 -3.81
CA GLY A 73 -9.14 4.06 -3.36
C GLY A 73 -9.31 2.76 -4.16
N SER A 74 -8.56 2.58 -5.26
CA SER A 74 -8.54 1.32 -6.00
C SER A 74 -7.20 0.59 -5.86
N ILE A 75 -7.19 -0.52 -5.14
CA ILE A 75 -6.00 -1.40 -4.99
C ILE A 75 -5.42 -1.81 -6.37
N PRO A 76 -6.23 -2.29 -7.36
CA PRO A 76 -5.67 -2.69 -8.65
C PRO A 76 -5.16 -1.50 -9.47
N GLY A 77 -5.79 -0.33 -9.37
CA GLY A 77 -5.35 0.87 -10.08
C GLY A 77 -4.02 1.39 -9.54
N ALA A 78 -3.85 1.42 -8.22
CA ALA A 78 -2.58 1.79 -7.58
C ALA A 78 -1.41 0.87 -7.97
N MET A 79 -1.66 -0.44 -8.13
CA MET A 79 -0.64 -1.39 -8.61
C MET A 79 -0.18 -1.08 -10.03
N ILE A 80 -1.13 -0.86 -10.95
CA ILE A 80 -0.82 -0.57 -12.36
C ILE A 80 -0.12 0.80 -12.47
N GLY A 81 -0.59 1.81 -11.72
CA GLY A 81 0.05 3.12 -11.67
C GLY A 81 1.49 3.09 -11.17
N GLY A 82 1.77 2.28 -10.14
CA GLY A 82 3.14 2.05 -9.66
C GLY A 82 4.03 1.32 -10.66
N LEU A 83 3.49 0.33 -11.38
CA LEU A 83 4.23 -0.39 -12.42
C LEU A 83 4.63 0.54 -13.57
N ILE A 84 3.69 1.39 -14.04
CA ILE A 84 3.93 2.35 -15.12
C ILE A 84 4.97 3.39 -14.69
N LEU A 85 4.84 3.94 -13.48
CA LEU A 85 5.81 4.90 -12.96
C LEU A 85 7.21 4.29 -12.84
N GLY A 86 7.29 3.04 -12.33
CA GLY A 86 8.56 2.32 -12.21
C GLY A 86 9.22 2.02 -13.56
N ILE A 87 8.45 1.63 -14.58
CA ILE A 87 8.96 1.42 -15.95
C ILE A 87 9.42 2.76 -16.55
N ALA A 88 8.66 3.85 -16.36
CA ALA A 88 9.05 5.17 -16.85
C ALA A 88 10.34 5.67 -16.19
N GLU A 89 10.54 5.42 -14.89
CA GLU A 89 11.81 5.72 -14.22
C GLU A 89 12.95 4.84 -14.75
N ALA A 90 12.72 3.55 -14.95
CA ALA A 90 13.75 2.66 -15.49
C ALA A 90 14.21 3.09 -16.90
N LEU A 91 13.27 3.50 -17.76
CA LEU A 91 13.54 3.90 -19.14
C LEU A 91 14.19 5.29 -19.25
N SER A 92 13.93 6.18 -18.28
CA SER A 92 14.56 7.51 -18.21
C SER A 92 15.90 7.50 -17.48
N SER A 93 16.19 6.44 -16.72
CA SER A 93 17.50 6.20 -16.09
C SER A 93 18.53 5.52 -17.00
N ALA A 94 18.13 5.10 -18.21
CA ALA A 94 19.00 4.59 -19.27
C ALA A 94 19.43 5.71 -20.23
#